data_AF-A0A3S1ZCR5-F1
#
_entry.id   AF-A0A3S1ZCR5-F1
#
_cell.length_a   1.000
_cell.length_b   1.000
_cell.length_c   1.000
_cell.angle_alpha   90.00
_cell.angle_beta   90.00
_cell.angle_gamma   90.00
#
_symmetry.space_group_name_H-M   'P 1'
#
loop_
_entity.id
_entity.type
_entity.pdbx_description
1 polymer ?
#
loop_
_entity_poly.entity_id
_entity_poly.type
_entity_poly.pdbx_seq_one_letter_code
_entity_poly.pdbx_strand_id
1 'polypeptide(L)'
;MRHANGPDQMKTNALPARASMAAGQLVLDNIDYDERATMRAWESFLADEPKCARDPVHVRSLIHDSWYRSATGGINAQGIEAPLSSDRDEIEYLTRANAELLSAARRSFASLGQLLEGTGAMLVLADSDGVLIDAIGDKKTLHDGMDIHLGIGGKWNEDAVGTNGIGTALWTGEPIFVHAAEHFCAGIKSWTCAGAPIRDPLDGKIIGVVDLSG
;
A
#
# COMPACT_ATOMS: atom_id res chain seq x y z
N MET A 1 -14.69 -42.58 62.87
CA MET A 1 -15.14 -42.19 61.51
C MET A 1 -14.39 -40.90 61.16
N ARG A 2 -13.34 -40.96 60.32
CA ARG A 2 -13.32 -40.54 58.88
C ARG A 2 -13.70 -39.05 58.73
N HIS A 3 -12.98 -38.08 58.16
CA HIS A 3 -11.86 -37.94 57.20
C HIS A 3 -11.27 -36.50 57.39
N ALA A 4 -9.94 -36.30 57.39
CA ALA A 4 -9.06 -35.83 56.30
C ALA A 4 -9.11 -34.32 55.94
N ASN A 5 -7.91 -33.72 55.91
CA ASN A 5 -7.56 -32.35 55.47
C ASN A 5 -8.06 -31.99 54.07
N GLY A 6 -8.37 -30.69 53.85
CA GLY A 6 -8.52 -30.08 52.53
C GLY A 6 -7.94 -28.65 52.53
N PRO A 7 -7.17 -28.23 51.50
CA PRO A 7 -6.25 -27.10 51.57
C PRO A 7 -6.86 -25.75 51.15
N ASP A 8 -6.15 -24.72 51.59
CA ASP A 8 -6.18 -23.30 51.22
C ASP A 8 -6.44 -23.05 49.73
N GLN A 9 -7.56 -22.37 49.40
CA GLN A 9 -7.84 -21.95 48.03
C GLN A 9 -7.22 -20.57 47.77
N MET A 10 -6.02 -20.61 47.19
CA MET A 10 -5.45 -19.50 46.42
C MET A 10 -6.46 -19.06 45.35
N LYS A 11 -6.92 -17.81 45.45
CA LYS A 11 -7.59 -17.13 44.33
C LYS A 11 -6.58 -16.94 43.21
N THR A 12 -6.68 -17.76 42.17
CA THR A 12 -6.00 -17.58 40.90
C THR A 12 -6.55 -16.31 40.23
N ASN A 13 -5.76 -15.23 40.24
CA ASN A 13 -5.97 -14.12 39.31
C ASN A 13 -5.67 -14.62 37.90
N ALA A 14 -6.73 -14.91 37.14
CA ALA A 14 -6.63 -15.16 35.72
C ALA A 14 -6.05 -13.92 35.02
N LEU A 15 -5.02 -14.11 34.21
CA LEU A 15 -4.53 -13.11 33.27
C LEU A 15 -5.67 -12.72 32.31
N PRO A 16 -5.81 -11.44 31.92
CA PRO A 16 -6.80 -11.06 30.93
C PRO A 16 -6.44 -11.73 29.59
N ALA A 17 -7.46 -12.32 28.97
CA ALA A 17 -7.37 -12.97 27.67
C ALA A 17 -6.82 -12.00 26.62
N ARG A 18 -5.91 -12.52 25.78
CA ARG A 18 -5.38 -11.83 24.60
C ARG A 18 -6.54 -11.23 23.81
N ALA A 19 -6.49 -9.91 23.61
CA ALA A 19 -7.33 -9.24 22.64
C ALA A 19 -7.09 -9.92 21.27
N SER A 20 -8.15 -10.50 20.73
CA SER A 20 -8.18 -11.04 19.38
C SER A 20 -7.97 -9.89 18.42
N MET A 21 -6.80 -9.83 17.79
CA MET A 21 -6.60 -9.03 16.58
C MET A 21 -7.60 -9.55 15.56
N ALA A 22 -8.67 -8.79 15.32
CA ALA A 22 -9.50 -9.03 14.16
C ALA A 22 -8.58 -8.84 12.94
N ALA A 23 -8.23 -9.95 12.29
CA ALA A 23 -7.63 -9.89 10.98
C ALA A 23 -8.60 -9.06 10.12
N GLY A 24 -8.17 -7.87 9.70
CA GLY A 24 -8.89 -7.08 8.72
C GLY A 24 -9.11 -8.00 7.53
N GLN A 25 -10.34 -8.44 7.35
CA GLN A 25 -10.74 -9.18 6.17
C GLN A 25 -10.47 -8.19 5.03
N LEU A 26 -9.46 -8.48 4.20
CA LEU A 26 -9.38 -7.87 2.88
C LEU A 26 -10.70 -8.21 2.22
N VAL A 27 -11.65 -7.27 2.29
CA VAL A 27 -12.88 -7.36 1.53
C VAL A 27 -12.45 -7.05 0.11
N LEU A 28 -11.97 -8.09 -0.56
CA LEU A 28 -12.03 -8.18 -2.01
C LEU A 28 -13.53 -8.20 -2.31
N ASP A 29 -14.14 -7.02 -2.35
CA ASP A 29 -15.47 -6.89 -2.92
C ASP A 29 -15.34 -7.47 -4.34
N ASN A 30 -15.89 -8.66 -4.53
CA ASN A 30 -16.00 -9.37 -5.81
C ASN A 30 -16.95 -8.57 -6.73
N ILE A 31 -16.54 -7.36 -7.09
CA ILE A 31 -16.97 -6.73 -8.31
C ILE A 31 -16.13 -7.40 -9.38
N ASP A 32 -16.78 -8.10 -10.30
CA ASP A 32 -16.14 -8.63 -11.50
C ASP A 32 -15.48 -7.44 -12.20
N TYR A 33 -14.15 -7.34 -12.10
CA TYR A 33 -13.43 -6.17 -12.59
C TYR A 33 -13.54 -6.10 -14.11
N ASP A 34 -14.23 -5.08 -14.61
CA ASP A 34 -14.30 -4.76 -16.04
C ASP A 34 -13.37 -3.59 -16.33
N GLU A 35 -12.19 -3.89 -16.87
CA GLU A 35 -11.19 -2.89 -17.24
C GLU A 35 -11.75 -1.86 -18.23
N ARG A 36 -12.55 -2.28 -19.21
CA ARG A 36 -13.09 -1.38 -20.23
C ARG A 36 -14.16 -0.46 -19.65
N ALA A 37 -14.97 -0.96 -18.73
CA ALA A 37 -15.93 -0.12 -18.04
C ALA A 37 -15.23 0.85 -17.07
N THR A 38 -14.25 0.36 -16.30
CA THR A 38 -13.45 1.18 -15.38
C THR A 38 -12.70 2.29 -16.13
N MET A 39 -12.09 1.96 -17.27
CA MET A 39 -11.40 2.94 -18.12
C MET A 39 -12.36 3.99 -18.68
N ARG A 40 -13.56 3.60 -19.16
CA ARG A 40 -14.58 4.56 -19.61
C ARG A 40 -15.09 5.45 -18.48
N ALA A 41 -15.22 4.90 -17.28
CA ALA A 41 -15.60 5.67 -16.09
C ALA A 41 -14.50 6.69 -15.73
N TRP A 42 -13.22 6.31 -15.81
CA TRP A 42 -12.09 7.21 -15.63
C TRP A 42 -12.07 8.34 -16.69
N GLU A 43 -12.25 8.01 -17.97
CA GLU A 43 -12.31 9.00 -19.06
C GLU A 43 -13.48 9.98 -18.86
N SER A 44 -14.66 9.45 -18.51
CA SER A 44 -15.85 10.26 -18.24
C SER A 44 -15.63 11.17 -17.02
N PHE A 45 -15.03 10.64 -15.95
CA PHE A 45 -14.69 11.39 -14.74
C PHE A 45 -13.77 12.59 -15.05
N LEU A 46 -12.81 12.44 -15.97
CA LEU A 46 -11.92 13.52 -16.38
C LEU A 46 -12.58 14.53 -17.33
N ALA A 47 -13.52 14.10 -18.18
CA ALA A 47 -14.19 14.95 -19.16
C ALA A 47 -15.25 15.89 -18.55
N ASP A 48 -15.93 15.43 -17.50
CA ASP A 48 -17.16 16.05 -16.99
C ASP A 48 -16.96 17.09 -15.87
N GLU A 49 -15.72 17.57 -15.70
CA GLU A 49 -15.20 18.13 -14.44
C GLU A 49 -15.26 17.11 -13.29
N PRO A 50 -14.22 16.97 -12.44
CA PRO A 50 -14.23 16.02 -11.33
C PRO A 50 -15.44 16.21 -10.42
N LYS A 51 -16.44 15.34 -10.53
CA LYS A 51 -17.66 15.36 -9.72
C LYS A 51 -17.48 14.46 -8.50
N CYS A 52 -18.05 14.89 -7.37
CA CYS A 52 -18.13 14.05 -6.16
C CYS A 52 -19.19 12.94 -6.31
N ALA A 53 -20.15 13.12 -7.23
CA ALA A 53 -21.21 12.13 -7.49
C ALA A 53 -20.63 10.86 -8.13
N ARG A 54 -20.84 9.72 -7.47
CA ARG A 54 -20.28 8.42 -7.83
C ARG A 54 -21.04 7.74 -8.97
N ASP A 55 -20.33 7.02 -9.83
CA ASP A 55 -20.89 5.89 -10.58
C ASP A 55 -20.53 4.59 -9.82
N PRO A 56 -21.42 4.11 -8.92
CA PRO A 56 -21.09 2.99 -8.03
C PRO A 56 -21.10 1.63 -8.73
N VAL A 57 -21.51 1.55 -10.00
CA VAL A 57 -21.72 0.27 -10.68
C VAL A 57 -20.40 -0.33 -11.14
N HIS A 58 -19.45 0.50 -11.58
CA HIS A 58 -18.22 0.03 -12.23
C HIS A 58 -16.94 0.45 -11.50
N VAL A 59 -17.03 1.36 -10.54
CA VAL A 59 -15.87 1.86 -9.79
C VAL A 59 -16.16 1.78 -8.30
N ARG A 60 -15.28 1.11 -7.55
CA ARG A 60 -15.37 1.04 -6.09
C ARG A 60 -15.37 2.44 -5.50
N SER A 61 -16.16 2.68 -4.46
CA SER A 61 -16.27 4.00 -3.84
C SER A 61 -14.92 4.54 -3.37
N LEU A 62 -14.06 3.67 -2.85
CA LEU A 62 -12.71 4.02 -2.42
C LEU A 62 -11.85 4.57 -3.56
N ILE A 63 -11.92 3.95 -4.74
CA ILE A 63 -11.17 4.36 -5.93
C ILE A 63 -11.73 5.68 -6.46
N HIS A 64 -13.06 5.80 -6.57
CA HIS A 64 -13.68 7.05 -6.98
C HIS A 64 -13.31 8.22 -6.06
N ASP A 65 -13.37 8.00 -4.73
CA ASP A 65 -13.02 9.03 -3.75
C ASP A 65 -11.54 9.43 -3.87
N SER A 66 -10.65 8.47 -4.18
CA SER A 66 -9.23 8.73 -4.45
C SER A 66 -9.01 9.47 -5.78
N TRP A 67 -9.73 9.14 -6.85
CA TRP A 67 -9.69 9.90 -8.10
C TRP A 67 -10.13 11.34 -7.90
N TYR A 68 -11.19 11.55 -7.09
CA TYR A 68 -11.67 12.88 -6.74
C TYR A 68 -10.59 13.69 -6.01
N ARG A 69 -9.93 13.12 -5.00
CA ARG A 69 -8.80 13.79 -4.31
C ARG A 69 -7.64 14.07 -5.26
N SER A 70 -7.27 13.11 -6.10
CA SER A 70 -6.18 13.25 -7.07
C SER A 70 -6.44 14.41 -8.04
N ALA A 71 -7.65 14.47 -8.61
CA ALA A 71 -8.02 15.51 -9.56
C ALA A 71 -8.14 16.89 -8.90
N THR A 72 -8.74 16.97 -7.71
CA THR A 72 -8.87 18.24 -6.97
C THR A 72 -7.53 18.72 -6.38
N GLY A 73 -6.60 17.80 -6.14
CA GLY A 73 -5.19 18.07 -5.80
C GLY A 73 -4.34 18.53 -7.00
N GLY A 74 -4.88 18.54 -8.21
CA GLY A 74 -4.19 19.02 -9.41
C GLY A 74 -3.23 18.01 -10.03
N ILE A 75 -3.35 16.72 -9.70
CA ILE A 75 -2.54 15.67 -10.32
C ILE A 75 -2.87 15.58 -11.81
N ASN A 76 -1.82 15.54 -12.64
CA ASN A 76 -1.98 15.31 -14.07
C ASN A 76 -2.28 13.83 -14.32
N ALA A 77 -3.52 13.52 -14.71
CA ALA A 77 -3.95 12.15 -15.01
C ALA A 77 -3.20 11.52 -16.21
N GLN A 78 -2.52 12.32 -17.03
CA GLN A 78 -1.63 11.86 -18.11
C GLN A 78 -0.18 11.64 -17.64
N GLY A 79 0.09 11.72 -16.33
CA GLY A 79 1.38 11.39 -15.75
C GLY A 79 1.83 9.98 -16.12
N ILE A 80 3.13 9.84 -16.39
CA ILE A 80 3.74 8.58 -16.82
C ILE A 80 4.73 8.01 -15.80
N GLU A 81 5.23 8.84 -14.89
CA GLU A 81 6.26 8.48 -13.92
C GLU A 81 6.07 9.25 -12.61
N ALA A 82 6.53 8.67 -11.50
CA ALA A 82 6.57 9.36 -10.22
C ALA A 82 7.73 10.38 -10.17
N PRO A 83 7.64 11.45 -9.36
CA PRO A 83 8.81 12.24 -9.02
C PRO A 83 9.91 11.36 -8.41
N LEU A 84 11.16 11.55 -8.84
CA LEU A 84 12.30 10.74 -8.41
C LEU A 84 13.39 11.60 -7.80
N SER A 85 13.76 11.28 -6.56
CA SER A 85 14.98 11.79 -5.94
C SER A 85 16.15 10.86 -6.26
N SER A 86 17.01 11.27 -7.20
CA SER A 86 18.21 10.50 -7.58
C SER A 86 19.51 11.05 -6.96
N ASP A 87 19.41 12.10 -6.14
CA ASP A 87 20.57 12.70 -5.48
C ASP A 87 21.14 11.76 -4.41
N ARG A 88 22.46 11.57 -4.43
CA ARG A 88 23.13 10.62 -3.53
C ARG A 88 22.96 11.00 -2.06
N ASP A 89 23.08 12.29 -1.74
CA ASP A 89 23.02 12.78 -0.37
C ASP A 89 21.59 12.65 0.17
N GLU A 90 20.60 12.87 -0.70
CA GLU A 90 19.19 12.64 -0.40
C GLU A 90 18.88 11.16 -0.15
N ILE A 91 19.37 10.24 -1.00
CA ILE A 91 19.20 8.80 -0.78
C ILE A 91 19.89 8.33 0.51
N GLU A 92 21.08 8.86 0.82
CA GLU A 92 21.77 8.53 2.06
C GLU A 92 21.02 9.07 3.29
N TYR A 93 20.45 10.28 3.18
CA TYR A 93 19.56 10.83 4.19
C TYR A 93 18.32 9.95 4.39
N LEU A 94 17.61 9.56 3.32
CA LEU A 94 16.45 8.67 3.38
C LEU A 94 16.79 7.34 4.06
N THR A 95 17.95 6.76 3.72
CA THR A 95 18.43 5.51 4.33
C THR A 95 18.65 5.66 5.84
N ARG A 96 19.27 6.77 6.27
CA ARG A 96 19.51 7.05 7.69
C ARG A 96 18.21 7.35 8.45
N ALA A 97 17.34 8.15 7.86
CA ALA A 97 16.05 8.51 8.46
C ALA A 97 15.15 7.29 8.68
N ASN A 98 15.22 6.31 7.77
CA ASN A 98 14.38 5.11 7.79
C ASN A 98 15.12 3.85 8.30
N ALA A 99 16.24 4.00 9.01
CA ALA A 99 17.10 2.87 9.41
C ALA A 99 16.38 1.81 10.25
N GLU A 100 15.47 2.22 11.15
CA GLU A 100 14.69 1.29 11.98
C GLU A 100 13.68 0.48 11.15
N LEU A 101 12.96 1.14 10.24
CA LEU A 101 12.02 0.49 9.34
C LEU A 101 12.72 -0.51 8.40
N LEU A 102 13.85 -0.10 7.81
CA LEU A 102 14.69 -0.97 6.97
C LEU A 102 15.20 -2.19 7.77
N SER A 103 15.66 -1.96 9.00
CA SER A 103 16.12 -3.04 9.89
C SER A 103 15.01 -4.03 10.22
N ALA A 104 13.80 -3.54 10.48
CA ALA A 104 12.62 -4.37 10.76
C ALA A 104 12.19 -5.19 9.54
N ALA A 105 12.21 -4.60 8.34
CA ALA A 105 11.79 -5.24 7.09
C ALA A 105 12.80 -6.27 6.55
N ARG A 106 14.09 -6.10 6.85
CA ARG A 106 15.22 -6.84 6.25
C ARG A 106 15.03 -8.35 6.17
N ARG A 107 14.57 -8.99 7.25
CA ARG A 107 14.39 -10.47 7.26
C ARG A 107 13.25 -10.91 6.36
N SER A 108 12.11 -10.21 6.42
CA SER A 108 10.94 -10.52 5.60
C SER A 108 11.27 -10.32 4.12
N PHE A 109 11.91 -9.21 3.77
CA PHE A 109 12.34 -8.91 2.40
C PHE A 109 13.34 -9.96 1.89
N ALA A 110 14.35 -10.32 2.68
CA ALA A 110 15.29 -11.37 2.28
C ALA A 110 14.62 -12.73 2.01
N SER A 111 13.60 -13.09 2.79
CA SER A 111 12.86 -14.35 2.60
C SER A 111 11.91 -14.32 1.40
N LEU A 112 11.24 -13.19 1.15
CA LEU A 112 10.26 -13.05 0.08
C LEU A 112 10.92 -12.85 -1.28
N GLY A 113 12.10 -12.22 -1.34
CA GLY A 113 12.77 -11.91 -2.60
C GLY A 113 13.03 -13.15 -3.46
N GLN A 114 13.40 -14.27 -2.84
CA GLN A 114 13.60 -15.54 -3.56
C GLN A 114 12.30 -16.14 -4.09
N LEU A 115 11.16 -15.87 -3.44
CA LEU A 115 9.85 -16.38 -3.84
C LEU A 115 9.24 -15.58 -4.99
N LEU A 116 9.70 -14.34 -5.22
CA LEU A 116 9.20 -13.45 -6.26
C LEU A 116 9.89 -13.66 -7.61
N GLU A 117 11.04 -14.32 -7.65
CA GLU A 117 11.77 -14.55 -8.90
C GLU A 117 10.93 -15.40 -9.88
N GLY A 118 10.73 -14.90 -11.10
CA GLY A 118 9.92 -15.56 -12.13
C GLY A 118 8.40 -15.43 -11.96
N THR A 119 7.92 -14.70 -10.95
CA THR A 119 6.48 -14.49 -10.71
C THR A 119 5.90 -13.32 -11.50
N GLY A 120 6.76 -12.43 -12.00
CA GLY A 120 6.33 -11.15 -12.59
C GLY A 120 5.95 -10.09 -11.55
N ALA A 121 6.25 -10.30 -10.26
CA ALA A 121 5.96 -9.34 -9.20
C ALA A 121 7.23 -8.83 -8.47
N MET A 122 7.10 -7.66 -7.85
CA MET A 122 8.08 -7.03 -6.98
C MET A 122 7.42 -6.54 -5.69
N LEU A 123 8.20 -6.55 -4.61
CA LEU A 123 7.82 -6.01 -3.32
C LEU A 123 8.65 -4.75 -3.06
N VAL A 124 7.98 -3.66 -2.72
CA VAL A 124 8.61 -2.39 -2.39
C VAL A 124 8.30 -1.99 -0.95
N LEU A 125 9.21 -1.22 -0.37
CA LEU A 125 9.05 -0.56 0.91
C LEU A 125 9.08 0.94 0.68
N ALA A 126 8.04 1.64 1.11
CA ALA A 126 7.98 3.09 1.11
C ALA A 126 7.93 3.62 2.55
N ASP A 127 8.52 4.79 2.78
CA ASP A 127 8.43 5.50 4.05
C ASP A 127 7.07 6.20 4.25
N SER A 128 6.92 6.91 5.37
CA SER A 128 5.68 7.62 5.72
C SER A 128 5.29 8.74 4.76
N ASP A 129 6.23 9.24 3.95
CA ASP A 129 5.98 10.27 2.93
C ASP A 129 5.69 9.65 1.55
N GLY A 130 5.72 8.31 1.46
CA GLY A 130 5.49 7.54 0.24
C GLY A 130 6.73 7.47 -0.65
N VAL A 131 7.92 7.69 -0.12
CA VAL A 131 9.17 7.56 -0.87
C VAL A 131 9.69 6.13 -0.75
N LEU A 132 10.00 5.49 -1.89
CA LEU A 132 10.55 4.14 -1.90
C LEU A 132 11.96 4.12 -1.31
N ILE A 133 12.20 3.18 -0.40
CA ILE A 133 13.46 3.02 0.34
C ILE A 133 14.08 1.61 0.20
N ASP A 134 13.31 0.62 -0.26
CA ASP A 134 13.81 -0.72 -0.59
C ASP A 134 12.92 -1.37 -1.66
N ALA A 135 13.49 -2.28 -2.45
CA ALA A 135 12.78 -3.01 -3.49
C ALA A 135 13.45 -4.37 -3.79
N ILE A 136 12.63 -5.41 -3.92
CA ILE A 136 13.05 -6.78 -4.27
C ILE A 136 12.02 -7.40 -5.21
N GLY A 137 12.38 -8.39 -6.02
CA GLY A 137 11.40 -9.02 -6.89
C GLY A 137 11.98 -9.71 -8.11
N ASP A 138 11.08 -10.06 -9.02
CA ASP A 138 11.45 -10.49 -10.36
C ASP A 138 12.28 -9.40 -11.07
N LYS A 139 13.36 -9.82 -11.73
CA LYS A 139 14.32 -8.89 -12.36
C LYS A 139 13.69 -8.10 -13.51
N LYS A 140 12.78 -8.72 -14.27
CA LYS A 140 12.08 -8.03 -15.36
C LYS A 140 11.13 -7.00 -14.77
N THR A 141 10.34 -7.37 -13.77
CA THR A 141 9.40 -6.43 -13.13
C THR A 141 10.13 -5.26 -12.44
N LEU A 142 11.25 -5.52 -11.75
CA LEU A 142 12.09 -4.44 -11.20
C LEU A 142 12.61 -3.50 -12.29
N HIS A 143 12.97 -4.04 -13.46
CA HIS A 143 13.42 -3.25 -14.60
C HIS A 143 12.28 -2.41 -15.19
N ASP A 144 11.12 -3.03 -15.46
CA ASP A 144 9.93 -2.34 -15.97
C ASP A 144 9.44 -1.26 -14.98
N GLY A 145 9.58 -1.50 -13.66
CA GLY A 145 9.24 -0.54 -12.62
C GLY A 145 10.08 0.75 -12.69
N MET A 146 11.30 0.69 -13.22
CA MET A 146 12.12 1.89 -13.39
C MET A 146 11.53 2.85 -14.44
N ASP A 147 10.77 2.36 -15.43
CA ASP A 147 10.15 3.20 -16.46
C ASP A 147 9.09 4.15 -15.89
N ILE A 148 8.54 3.83 -14.71
CA ILE A 148 7.55 4.64 -13.98
C ILE A 148 8.12 5.23 -12.68
N HIS A 149 9.43 5.05 -12.43
CA HIS A 149 10.09 5.37 -11.17
C HIS A 149 9.52 4.64 -9.93
N LEU A 150 9.06 3.40 -10.09
CA LEU A 150 8.77 2.47 -9.00
C LEU A 150 10.08 1.82 -8.51
N GLY A 151 10.99 2.67 -8.03
CA GLY A 151 12.29 2.30 -7.46
C GLY A 151 12.71 3.26 -6.36
N ILE A 152 13.85 2.98 -5.71
CA ILE A 152 14.36 3.77 -4.57
C ILE A 152 14.43 5.26 -4.94
N GLY A 153 13.86 6.12 -4.09
CA GLY A 153 13.75 7.56 -4.29
C GLY A 153 12.49 8.02 -5.02
N GLY A 154 11.71 7.11 -5.61
CA GLY A 154 10.43 7.43 -6.24
C GLY A 154 9.37 7.80 -5.20
N LYS A 155 8.64 8.90 -5.42
CA LYS A 155 7.60 9.39 -4.50
C LYS A 155 6.19 9.04 -5.00
N TRP A 156 5.51 8.17 -4.26
CA TRP A 156 4.27 7.49 -4.66
C TRP A 156 3.05 7.85 -3.79
N ASN A 157 3.10 8.95 -3.04
CA ASN A 157 1.90 9.43 -2.34
C ASN A 157 0.83 9.97 -3.32
N GLU A 158 -0.44 10.06 -2.88
CA GLU A 158 -1.53 10.53 -3.77
C GLU A 158 -1.29 11.97 -4.27
N ASP A 159 -0.61 12.81 -3.49
CA ASP A 159 -0.27 14.18 -3.86
C ASP A 159 0.83 14.27 -4.94
N ALA A 160 1.47 13.16 -5.29
CA ALA A 160 2.47 13.08 -6.35
C ALA A 160 1.97 12.32 -7.59
N VAL A 161 1.24 11.22 -7.38
CA VAL A 161 0.92 10.24 -8.44
C VAL A 161 -0.59 9.95 -8.54
N GLY A 162 -1.40 10.54 -7.66
CA GLY A 162 -2.81 10.22 -7.53
C GLY A 162 -3.04 8.80 -7.04
N THR A 163 -4.21 8.23 -7.34
CA THR A 163 -4.61 6.88 -6.91
C THR A 163 -3.61 5.81 -7.34
N ASN A 164 -3.01 5.16 -6.34
CA ASN A 164 -2.08 4.05 -6.47
C ASN A 164 -2.02 3.26 -5.14
N GLY A 165 -1.42 2.07 -5.14
CA GLY A 165 -1.39 1.19 -3.95
C GLY A 165 -0.74 1.83 -2.71
N ILE A 166 0.40 2.51 -2.89
CA ILE A 166 1.19 3.10 -1.81
C ILE A 166 0.49 4.33 -1.22
N GLY A 167 0.22 5.33 -2.07
CA GLY A 167 -0.36 6.60 -1.64
C GLY A 167 -1.75 6.43 -1.04
N THR A 168 -2.59 5.58 -1.63
CA THR A 168 -3.94 5.34 -1.13
C THR A 168 -3.91 4.55 0.19
N ALA A 169 -2.96 3.63 0.39
CA ALA A 169 -2.77 2.96 1.68
C ALA A 169 -2.28 3.93 2.77
N LEU A 170 -1.37 4.86 2.45
CA LEU A 170 -0.96 5.93 3.37
C LEU A 170 -2.15 6.82 3.77
N TRP A 171 -2.97 7.21 2.80
CA TRP A 171 -4.10 8.11 3.04
C TRP A 171 -5.21 7.44 3.87
N THR A 172 -5.58 6.21 3.51
CA THR A 172 -6.66 5.48 4.18
C THR A 172 -6.24 4.88 5.52
N GLY A 173 -4.95 4.56 5.67
CA GLY A 173 -4.44 3.79 6.79
C GLY A 173 -4.89 2.33 6.79
N GLU A 174 -5.39 1.83 5.66
CA GLU A 174 -5.86 0.45 5.48
C GLU A 174 -5.14 -0.24 4.32
N PRO A 175 -5.15 -1.58 4.26
CA PRO A 175 -4.68 -2.30 3.07
C PRO A 175 -5.52 -1.97 1.84
N ILE A 176 -4.85 -1.64 0.74
CA ILE A 176 -5.45 -1.22 -0.52
C ILE A 176 -4.99 -2.13 -1.65
N PHE A 177 -5.92 -2.44 -2.54
CA PHE A 177 -5.66 -3.04 -3.84
C PHE A 177 -6.06 -2.03 -4.92
N VAL A 178 -5.20 -1.76 -5.89
CA VAL A 178 -5.48 -0.92 -7.07
C VAL A 178 -5.05 -1.68 -8.31
N HIS A 179 -5.97 -1.88 -9.24
CA HIS A 179 -5.71 -2.66 -10.44
C HIS A 179 -5.95 -1.86 -11.72
N ALA A 180 -4.95 -1.85 -12.59
CA ALA A 180 -5.01 -1.32 -13.95
C ALA A 180 -5.69 0.05 -14.05
N ALA A 181 -6.88 0.13 -14.66
CA ALA A 181 -7.58 1.39 -14.92
C ALA A 181 -7.99 2.14 -13.64
N GLU A 182 -7.97 1.49 -12.47
CA GLU A 182 -8.15 2.14 -11.17
C GLU A 182 -7.02 3.11 -10.79
N HIS A 183 -5.83 2.96 -11.37
CA HIS A 183 -4.76 3.94 -11.21
C HIS A 183 -5.18 5.28 -11.79
N PHE A 184 -4.88 6.38 -11.08
CA PHE A 184 -5.25 7.70 -11.55
C PHE A 184 -4.42 8.12 -12.76
N CYS A 185 -3.10 7.93 -12.71
CA CYS A 185 -2.19 8.27 -13.80
C CYS A 185 -2.20 7.19 -14.90
N ALA A 186 -2.28 7.63 -16.16
CA ALA A 186 -2.37 6.77 -17.33
C ALA A 186 -1.16 5.85 -17.51
N GLY A 187 0.06 6.31 -17.23
CA GLY A 187 1.27 5.49 -17.40
C GLY A 187 1.41 4.32 -16.43
N ILE A 188 0.55 4.25 -15.40
CA ILE A 188 0.61 3.22 -14.35
C ILE A 188 -0.48 2.16 -14.58
N LYS A 189 -1.39 2.36 -15.53
CA LYS A 189 -2.54 1.47 -15.74
C LYS A 189 -2.17 0.05 -16.23
N SER A 190 -0.91 -0.23 -16.55
CA SER A 190 -0.42 -1.59 -16.81
C SER A 190 -0.11 -2.39 -15.54
N TRP A 191 -0.18 -1.77 -14.37
CA TRP A 191 0.24 -2.34 -13.09
C TRP A 191 -0.94 -2.75 -12.20
N THR A 192 -0.67 -3.73 -11.34
CA THR A 192 -1.52 -4.10 -10.21
C THR A 192 -0.75 -3.89 -8.93
N CYS A 193 -1.31 -3.16 -7.97
CA CYS A 193 -0.65 -2.82 -6.71
C CYS A 193 -1.49 -3.29 -5.53
N ALA A 194 -0.83 -3.87 -4.54
CA ALA A 194 -1.41 -4.26 -3.25
C ALA A 194 -0.56 -3.69 -2.11
N GLY A 195 -0.99 -2.54 -1.58
CA GLY A 195 -0.31 -1.79 -0.54
C GLY A 195 -0.89 -2.05 0.84
N ALA A 196 -0.05 -2.18 1.86
CA ALA A 196 -0.46 -2.30 3.26
C ALA A 196 0.37 -1.38 4.17
N PRO A 197 -0.28 -0.56 5.02
CA PRO A 197 0.43 0.35 5.92
C PRO A 197 1.14 -0.42 7.04
N ILE A 198 2.35 0.01 7.33
CA ILE A 198 3.17 -0.46 8.44
C ILE A 198 2.99 0.53 9.58
N ARG A 199 2.64 0.04 10.77
CA ARG A 199 2.38 0.86 11.95
C ARG A 199 3.47 0.69 13.01
N ASP A 200 3.86 1.78 13.62
CA ASP A 200 4.67 1.77 14.83
C ASP A 200 3.89 1.06 15.95
N PRO A 201 4.44 0.00 16.57
CA PRO A 201 3.73 -0.74 17.61
C PRO A 201 3.55 0.03 18.93
N LEU A 202 4.26 1.14 19.13
CA LEU A 202 4.21 1.95 20.36
C LEU A 202 3.10 3.00 20.31
N ASP A 203 2.96 3.72 19.20
CA ASP A 203 1.99 4.82 19.08
C ASP A 203 0.94 4.64 17.97
N GLY A 204 1.05 3.58 17.17
CA GLY A 204 0.09 3.22 16.12
C GLY A 204 0.18 4.07 14.85
N LYS A 205 1.13 5.02 14.77
CA LYS A 205 1.34 5.84 13.57
C LYS A 205 1.79 4.99 12.40
N ILE A 206 1.39 5.41 11.20
CA ILE A 206 1.89 4.79 9.97
C ILE A 206 3.31 5.31 9.75
N ILE A 207 4.26 4.39 9.67
CA ILE A 207 5.69 4.68 9.47
C ILE A 207 6.17 4.32 8.06
N GLY A 208 5.30 3.70 7.26
CA GLY A 208 5.58 3.34 5.88
C GLY A 208 4.52 2.43 5.29
N VAL A 209 4.76 1.95 4.08
CA VAL A 209 3.91 0.99 3.37
C VAL A 209 4.78 -0.10 2.78
N VAL A 210 4.32 -1.35 2.88
CA VAL A 210 4.79 -2.43 2.01
C VAL A 210 3.80 -2.57 0.86
N ASP A 211 4.30 -2.65 -0.37
CA ASP A 211 3.46 -2.80 -1.56
C ASP A 211 3.99 -3.92 -2.46
N LEU A 212 3.09 -4.79 -2.92
CA LEU A 212 3.37 -5.81 -3.92
C LEU A 212 2.80 -5.33 -5.25
N SER A 213 3.67 -5.21 -6.25
CA SER A 213 3.34 -4.68 -7.58
C SER A 213 3.79 -5.62 -8.70
N GLY A 214 3.04 -5.69 -9.79
CA GLY A 214 3.38 -6.45 -11.00
C GLY A 214 2.29 -6.45 -12.06
#